data_AF-A0A7J8PPV2-F1
#
_entry.id   AF-A0A7J8PPV2-F1
#
_cell.length_a   1.000
_cell.length_b   1.000
_cell.length_c   1.000
_cell.angle_alpha   90.00
_cell.angle_beta   90.00
_cell.angle_gamma   90.00
#
_symmetry.space_group_name_H-M   'P 1'
#
loop_
_entity.id
_entity.type
_entity.pdbx_description
1 polymer ?
#
loop_
_entity_poly.entity_id
_entity_poly.type
_entity_poly.pdbx_seq_one_letter_code
_entity_poly.pdbx_strand_id
1 'polypeptide(L)'
;MRDFPSCFGENGVQVADSSSSNTSKNGQNIVTCVYQCQILGRSCLITVTWNKSLMGQGLSVGIDDSTNQCLCKVDIKPWLFSKRKGSKSLEAYCCKLDIFWDLSTAKFSSGPEPSEGFYVCVVANKQMVLLLGDMKKEAYKKTNASPVPLDALFVAKKEHVFGRRVFGTKAQFCDTGRIHDLVIECDTIGVNDPCLVIRVDGKSLMQVKRLRWKFRGNYTILVDGMAVEVYWDVHNWLFGSSVGNAVFMFKALPSSEEKLWISQSITNPSTLQWSFSQRFQDSKTRNLGFSLVLYAWKNE
;
A
#
# COMPACT_ATOMS: atom_id res chain seq x y z
N MET A 1 -25.37 21.32 -64.75
CA MET A 1 -24.19 21.47 -63.87
C MET A 1 -24.63 21.05 -62.48
N ARG A 2 -24.38 19.78 -62.12
CA ARG A 2 -24.56 19.21 -60.78
C ARG A 2 -23.18 19.24 -60.12
N ASP A 3 -23.09 19.56 -58.83
CA ASP A 3 -22.06 19.09 -57.87
C ASP A 3 -22.58 19.38 -56.45
N PHE A 4 -23.17 18.39 -55.75
CA PHE A 4 -22.61 17.46 -54.74
C PHE A 4 -22.26 18.10 -53.36
N PRO A 5 -22.89 17.65 -52.25
CA PRO A 5 -22.42 17.92 -50.89
C PRO A 5 -21.26 16.99 -50.52
N SER A 6 -20.16 17.57 -50.00
CA SER A 6 -18.93 16.83 -49.68
C SER A 6 -19.03 16.09 -48.35
N CYS A 7 -18.95 14.76 -48.41
CA CYS A 7 -18.50 13.92 -47.32
C CYS A 7 -16.96 13.96 -47.28
N PHE A 8 -16.37 14.40 -46.18
CA PHE A 8 -15.02 13.97 -45.79
C PHE A 8 -15.13 13.36 -44.40
N GLY A 9 -15.07 12.02 -44.38
CA GLY A 9 -14.78 11.26 -43.18
C GLY A 9 -13.28 11.31 -42.94
N GLU A 10 -12.87 11.82 -41.79
CA GLU A 10 -11.49 11.77 -41.35
C GLU A 10 -11.40 10.81 -40.15
N ASN A 11 -10.89 9.60 -40.43
CA ASN A 11 -10.36 8.71 -39.43
C ASN A 11 -9.10 9.33 -38.84
N GLY A 12 -9.27 10.22 -37.86
CA GLY A 12 -8.20 10.71 -37.00
C GLY A 12 -8.14 9.85 -35.73
N VAL A 13 -7.17 8.94 -35.68
CA VAL A 13 -6.78 8.22 -34.45
C VAL A 13 -6.47 9.28 -33.38
N GLN A 14 -7.35 9.44 -32.39
CA GLN A 14 -6.99 10.14 -31.17
C GLN A 14 -6.03 9.24 -30.38
N VAL A 15 -4.74 9.52 -30.55
CA VAL A 15 -3.72 9.16 -29.58
C VAL A 15 -4.14 9.81 -28.27
N ALA A 16 -4.60 9.00 -27.33
CA ALA A 16 -4.93 9.47 -25.99
C ALA A 16 -3.62 9.84 -25.30
N ASP A 17 -3.23 11.11 -25.40
CA ASP A 17 -2.28 11.71 -24.49
C ASP A 17 -2.81 11.51 -23.08
N SER A 18 -2.03 10.78 -22.29
CA SER A 18 -2.27 10.49 -20.88
C SER A 18 -2.08 11.77 -20.06
N SER A 19 -3.01 12.70 -20.20
CA SER A 19 -3.13 13.86 -19.33
C SER A 19 -4.26 13.59 -18.34
N SER A 20 -3.90 13.00 -17.20
CA SER A 20 -4.79 12.87 -16.05
C SER A 20 -5.20 14.26 -15.58
N SER A 21 -6.37 14.70 -16.02
CA SER A 21 -6.97 15.96 -15.57
C SER A 21 -7.29 15.86 -14.09
N ASN A 22 -6.62 16.71 -13.32
CA ASN A 22 -6.93 17.04 -11.94
C ASN A 22 -8.37 17.57 -11.86
N THR A 23 -9.32 16.70 -11.56
CA THR A 23 -10.63 17.11 -11.03
C THR A 23 -10.63 16.95 -9.53
N SER A 24 -10.18 18.00 -8.86
CA SER A 24 -10.48 18.31 -7.46
C SER A 24 -11.99 18.22 -7.20
N LYS A 25 -12.43 17.44 -6.20
CA LYS A 25 -13.53 17.75 -5.24
C LYS A 25 -14.16 16.58 -4.48
N ASN A 26 -13.67 15.33 -4.53
CA ASN A 26 -14.23 14.27 -3.67
C ASN A 26 -13.15 13.32 -3.16
N GLY A 27 -13.12 13.09 -1.85
CA GLY A 27 -12.15 12.25 -1.13
C GLY A 27 -12.19 10.80 -1.59
N GLN A 28 -11.49 10.50 -2.68
CA GLN A 28 -11.21 9.13 -3.07
C GLN A 28 -10.23 8.54 -2.06
N ASN A 29 -10.72 7.63 -1.23
CA ASN A 29 -9.88 6.90 -0.30
C ASN A 29 -9.36 5.65 -1.02
N ILE A 30 -8.04 5.56 -1.17
CA ILE A 30 -7.37 4.47 -1.86
C ILE A 30 -6.40 3.81 -0.88
N VAL A 31 -6.49 2.49 -0.79
CA VAL A 31 -5.58 1.64 -0.03
C VAL A 31 -5.02 0.58 -0.97
N THR A 32 -3.71 0.51 -1.08
CA THR A 32 -2.99 -0.48 -1.88
C THR A 32 -2.15 -1.36 -0.96
N CYS A 33 -2.36 -2.66 -1.03
CA CYS A 33 -1.63 -3.68 -0.29
C CYS A 33 -0.78 -4.49 -1.28
N VAL A 34 0.50 -4.69 -0.96
CA VAL A 34 1.44 -5.45 -1.79
C VAL A 34 1.87 -6.70 -1.04
N TYR A 35 1.73 -7.84 -1.70
CA TYR A 35 2.06 -9.15 -1.18
C TYR A 35 3.14 -9.80 -2.03
N GLN A 36 4.12 -10.43 -1.41
CA GLN A 36 5.12 -11.21 -2.10
C GLN A 36 4.79 -12.70 -2.02
N CYS A 37 4.75 -13.35 -3.17
CA CYS A 37 4.43 -14.75 -3.34
C CYS A 37 5.49 -15.48 -4.16
N GLN A 38 5.34 -16.81 -4.23
CA GLN A 38 6.07 -17.62 -5.19
C GLN A 38 5.07 -18.39 -6.06
N ILE A 39 5.17 -18.24 -7.38
CA ILE A 39 4.39 -18.99 -8.37
C ILE A 39 5.38 -19.79 -9.22
N LEU A 40 5.26 -21.12 -9.22
CA LEU A 40 6.15 -22.03 -9.97
C LEU A 40 7.65 -21.77 -9.75
N GLY A 41 8.04 -21.51 -8.50
CA GLY A 41 9.44 -21.23 -8.15
C GLY A 41 9.88 -19.78 -8.39
N ARG A 42 9.10 -18.94 -9.07
CA ARG A 42 9.42 -17.53 -9.35
C ARG A 42 8.79 -16.61 -8.32
N SER A 43 9.54 -15.61 -7.86
CA SER A 43 9.00 -14.57 -6.96
C SER A 43 8.08 -13.63 -7.74
N CYS A 44 6.93 -13.32 -7.15
CA CYS A 44 5.89 -12.45 -7.70
C CYS A 44 5.44 -11.43 -6.65
N LEU A 45 4.96 -10.28 -7.13
CA LEU A 45 4.25 -9.31 -6.31
C LEU A 45 2.78 -9.30 -6.72
N ILE A 46 1.88 -9.42 -5.75
CA ILE A 46 0.45 -9.26 -5.94
C ILE A 46 0.05 -7.95 -5.28
N THR A 47 -0.48 -7.04 -6.09
CA THR A 47 -0.92 -5.72 -5.66
C THR A 47 -2.45 -5.70 -5.59
N VAL A 48 -3.01 -5.56 -4.41
CA VAL A 48 -4.45 -5.43 -4.18
C VAL A 48 -4.78 -4.00 -3.84
N THR A 49 -5.59 -3.33 -4.66
CA THR A 49 -6.00 -1.94 -4.43
C THR A 49 -7.50 -1.85 -4.18
N TRP A 50 -7.85 -1.32 -3.01
CA TRP A 50 -9.21 -0.96 -2.63
C TRP A 50 -9.41 0.53 -2.86
N ASN A 51 -10.52 0.91 -3.47
CA ASN A 51 -10.89 2.31 -3.62
C ASN A 51 -12.33 2.55 -3.17
N LYS A 52 -12.57 3.73 -2.59
CA LYS A 52 -13.89 4.25 -2.26
C LYS A 52 -14.10 5.54 -3.03
N SER A 53 -15.17 5.58 -3.80
CA SER A 53 -15.62 6.77 -4.53
C SER A 53 -17.10 7.03 -4.24
N LEU A 54 -17.63 8.16 -4.71
CA LEU A 54 -19.07 8.42 -4.66
C LEU A 54 -19.90 7.35 -5.40
N MET A 55 -19.30 6.68 -6.38
CA MET A 55 -19.97 5.63 -7.14
C MET A 55 -20.00 4.29 -6.40
N GLY A 56 -19.20 4.14 -5.33
CA GLY A 56 -19.13 2.93 -4.52
C GLY A 56 -17.69 2.46 -4.29
N GLN A 57 -17.58 1.19 -3.89
CA GLN A 57 -16.31 0.51 -3.60
C GLN A 57 -15.80 -0.22 -4.85
N GLY A 58 -14.52 -0.04 -5.16
CA GLY A 58 -13.82 -0.72 -6.24
C GLY A 58 -12.67 -1.57 -5.71
N LEU A 59 -12.34 -2.61 -6.46
CA LEU A 59 -11.24 -3.52 -6.19
C LEU A 59 -10.39 -3.68 -7.45
N SER A 60 -9.07 -3.63 -7.31
CA SER A 60 -8.13 -3.96 -8.37
C SER A 60 -7.13 -4.99 -7.85
N VAL A 61 -6.82 -6.00 -8.66
CA VAL A 61 -5.78 -6.99 -8.36
C VAL A 61 -4.79 -6.99 -9.52
N GLY A 62 -3.56 -6.59 -9.23
CA GLY A 62 -2.42 -6.65 -10.13
C GLY A 62 -1.47 -7.76 -9.73
N ILE A 63 -0.82 -8.39 -10.71
CA ILE A 63 0.28 -9.33 -10.47
C ILE A 63 1.45 -8.87 -11.32
N ASP A 64 2.57 -8.61 -10.65
CA ASP A 64 3.81 -8.13 -11.23
C ASP A 64 4.91 -9.17 -11.02
N ASP A 65 5.85 -9.23 -11.95
CA ASP A 65 7.01 -10.10 -11.81
C ASP A 65 8.13 -9.52 -10.95
N SER A 66 9.20 -10.29 -10.77
CA SER A 66 10.38 -9.83 -10.00
C SER A 66 11.09 -8.63 -10.59
N THR A 67 10.78 -8.25 -11.83
CA THR A 67 11.29 -7.05 -12.52
C THR A 67 10.27 -5.91 -12.55
N ASN A 68 9.18 -6.03 -11.78
CA ASN A 68 8.04 -5.10 -11.74
C ASN A 68 7.34 -4.92 -13.09
N GLN A 69 7.41 -5.92 -13.97
CA GLN A 69 6.61 -5.93 -15.19
C GLN A 69 5.21 -6.43 -14.87
N CYS A 70 4.20 -5.65 -15.27
CA CYS A 70 2.80 -5.98 -15.06
C CYS A 70 2.43 -7.20 -15.92
N LEU A 71 2.14 -8.32 -15.25
CA LEU A 71 1.71 -9.55 -15.92
C LEU A 71 0.20 -9.56 -16.12
N CYS A 72 -0.53 -9.05 -15.14
CA CYS A 72 -1.97 -8.94 -15.26
C CYS A 72 -2.53 -7.89 -14.31
N LYS A 73 -3.67 -7.32 -14.70
CA LYS A 73 -4.47 -6.44 -13.87
C LYS A 73 -5.95 -6.71 -14.06
N VAL A 74 -6.67 -6.80 -12.96
CA VAL A 74 -8.11 -7.01 -12.92
C VAL A 74 -8.74 -5.87 -12.15
N ASP A 75 -9.47 -5.02 -12.85
CA ASP A 75 -10.22 -3.91 -12.25
C ASP A 75 -11.71 -4.25 -12.15
N ILE A 76 -12.23 -4.25 -10.93
CA ILE A 76 -13.63 -4.43 -10.60
C ILE A 76 -14.18 -3.04 -10.31
N LYS A 77 -14.86 -2.48 -11.31
CA LYS A 77 -15.41 -1.12 -11.23
C LYS A 77 -16.55 -1.04 -10.20
N PRO A 78 -16.66 0.08 -9.47
CA PRO A 78 -17.68 0.33 -8.45
C PRO A 78 -19.08 0.59 -9.03
N TRP A 79 -19.48 -0.02 -10.15
CA TRP A 79 -20.73 0.32 -10.84
C TRP A 79 -21.95 -0.38 -10.24
N LEU A 80 -23.14 0.25 -10.33
CA LEU A 80 -24.40 -0.26 -9.75
C LEU A 80 -24.81 -1.66 -10.26
N PHE A 81 -24.29 -2.09 -11.42
CA PHE A 81 -24.52 -3.41 -12.01
C PHE A 81 -23.30 -4.34 -11.97
N SER A 82 -22.22 -3.92 -11.31
CA SER A 82 -21.02 -4.75 -11.17
C SER A 82 -21.31 -5.95 -10.28
N LYS A 83 -20.94 -7.16 -10.74
CA LYS A 83 -21.07 -8.36 -9.94
C LYS A 83 -20.09 -8.28 -8.76
N ARG A 84 -20.64 -8.07 -7.56
CA ARG A 84 -19.88 -8.09 -6.29
C ARG A 84 -19.18 -9.43 -6.01
N LYS A 85 -19.56 -10.48 -6.74
CA LYS A 85 -18.94 -11.80 -6.73
C LYS A 85 -18.55 -12.19 -8.15
N GLY A 86 -17.35 -12.72 -8.32
CA GLY A 86 -16.89 -13.12 -9.64
C GLY A 86 -15.57 -13.84 -9.64
N SER A 87 -15.12 -14.14 -10.84
CA SER A 87 -13.81 -14.70 -11.10
C SER A 87 -13.29 -14.19 -12.44
N LYS A 88 -11.98 -14.08 -12.58
CA LYS A 88 -11.30 -13.79 -13.84
C LYS A 88 -10.10 -14.71 -13.96
N SER A 89 -10.08 -15.45 -15.06
CA SER A 89 -8.98 -16.32 -15.44
C SER A 89 -8.08 -15.60 -16.44
N LEU A 90 -6.78 -15.80 -16.33
CA LEU A 90 -5.77 -15.29 -17.24
C LEU A 90 -4.58 -16.24 -17.28
N GLU A 91 -3.76 -16.12 -18.32
CA GLU A 91 -2.53 -16.87 -18.44
C GLU A 91 -1.34 -15.94 -18.19
N ALA A 92 -0.49 -16.31 -17.23
CA ALA A 92 0.77 -15.65 -16.96
C ALA A 92 1.75 -16.68 -16.39
N TYR A 93 3.06 -16.45 -16.51
CA TYR A 93 4.08 -17.42 -16.08
C TYR A 93 3.93 -18.84 -16.67
N CYS A 94 3.41 -18.96 -17.90
CA CYS A 94 3.13 -20.25 -18.52
C CYS A 94 2.17 -21.12 -17.68
N CYS A 95 1.33 -20.50 -16.86
CA CYS A 95 0.38 -21.17 -15.99
C CYS A 95 -0.95 -20.43 -15.98
N LYS A 96 -1.98 -21.14 -15.51
CA LYS A 96 -3.31 -20.55 -15.36
C LYS A 96 -3.40 -19.84 -14.01
N LEU A 97 -3.68 -18.54 -14.06
CA LEU A 97 -3.97 -17.71 -12.89
C LEU A 97 -5.47 -17.40 -12.85
N ASP A 98 -6.09 -17.76 -11.73
CA ASP A 98 -7.50 -17.49 -11.48
C ASP A 98 -7.64 -16.56 -10.27
N ILE A 99 -8.24 -15.40 -10.50
CA ILE A 99 -8.56 -14.43 -9.44
C ILE A 99 -10.04 -14.56 -9.12
N PHE A 100 -10.38 -14.81 -7.86
CA PHE A 100 -11.76 -14.88 -7.39
C PHE A 100 -12.02 -13.82 -6.33
N TRP A 101 -13.25 -13.31 -6.31
CA TRP A 101 -13.68 -12.37 -5.28
C TRP A 101 -15.14 -12.60 -4.92
N ASP A 102 -15.45 -12.37 -3.65
CA ASP A 102 -16.81 -12.24 -3.16
C ASP A 102 -16.86 -11.11 -2.14
N LEU A 103 -17.48 -10.01 -2.56
CA LEU A 103 -17.73 -8.81 -1.75
C LEU A 103 -19.25 -8.64 -1.51
N SER A 104 -20.05 -9.68 -1.70
CA SER A 104 -21.52 -9.57 -1.65
C SER A 104 -22.04 -9.26 -0.25
N THR A 105 -21.41 -9.84 0.78
CA THR A 105 -21.71 -9.64 2.21
C THR A 105 -20.70 -8.73 2.91
N ALA A 106 -19.82 -8.09 2.15
CA ALA A 106 -18.72 -7.31 2.67
C ALA A 106 -19.22 -6.12 3.49
N LYS A 107 -18.75 -6.00 4.73
CA LYS A 107 -18.97 -4.82 5.56
C LYS A 107 -17.75 -3.92 5.53
N PHE A 108 -18.00 -2.62 5.49
CA PHE A 108 -16.98 -1.60 5.39
C PHE A 108 -17.12 -0.65 6.57
N SER A 109 -15.98 -0.24 7.12
CA SER A 109 -15.92 0.80 8.15
C SER A 109 -15.79 2.18 7.48
N SER A 110 -14.97 3.08 8.04
CA SER A 110 -14.67 4.38 7.43
C SER A 110 -13.83 4.27 6.15
N GLY A 111 -13.07 3.19 5.97
CA GLY A 111 -12.13 2.99 4.87
C GLY A 111 -12.69 2.32 3.61
N PRO A 112 -11.85 2.17 2.56
CA PRO A 112 -12.18 1.44 1.33
C PRO A 112 -12.01 -0.07 1.48
N GLU A 113 -11.18 -0.52 2.43
CA GLU A 113 -10.92 -1.93 2.72
C GLU A 113 -12.10 -2.55 3.50
N PRO A 114 -12.62 -3.73 3.10
CA PRO A 114 -13.65 -4.41 3.87
C PRO A 114 -13.11 -4.96 5.19
N SER A 115 -13.94 -4.95 6.24
CA SER A 115 -13.59 -5.46 7.57
C SER A 115 -14.01 -6.91 7.79
N GLU A 116 -15.10 -7.35 7.17
CA GLU A 116 -15.66 -8.71 7.35
C GLU A 116 -16.61 -9.07 6.19
N GLY A 117 -16.98 -10.35 6.10
CA GLY A 117 -17.93 -10.89 5.14
C GLY A 117 -17.41 -10.89 3.71
N PHE A 118 -16.11 -11.10 3.49
CA PHE A 118 -15.53 -11.09 2.14
C PHE A 118 -14.43 -12.14 1.93
N TYR A 119 -14.13 -12.40 0.65
CA TYR A 119 -12.82 -12.93 0.27
C TYR A 119 -12.32 -12.36 -1.06
N VAL A 120 -11.01 -12.28 -1.20
CA VAL A 120 -10.30 -12.11 -2.48
C VAL A 120 -9.18 -13.12 -2.51
N CYS A 121 -9.07 -13.90 -3.58
CA CYS A 121 -8.01 -14.86 -3.70
C CYS A 121 -7.42 -14.97 -5.10
N VAL A 122 -6.16 -15.38 -5.14
CA VAL A 122 -5.41 -15.68 -6.35
C VAL A 122 -5.02 -17.14 -6.29
N VAL A 123 -5.34 -17.88 -7.34
CA VAL A 123 -5.05 -19.30 -7.48
C VAL A 123 -4.15 -19.50 -8.69
N ALA A 124 -3.02 -20.16 -8.51
CA ALA A 124 -2.11 -20.54 -9.59
C ALA A 124 -2.05 -22.07 -9.68
N ASN A 125 -2.39 -22.66 -10.83
CA ASN A 125 -2.38 -24.12 -11.02
C ASN A 125 -3.08 -24.91 -9.88
N LYS A 126 -4.29 -24.48 -9.48
CA LYS A 126 -5.07 -25.04 -8.36
C LYS A 126 -4.42 -24.90 -6.98
N GLN A 127 -3.40 -24.07 -6.82
CA GLN A 127 -2.82 -23.74 -5.51
C GLN A 127 -3.21 -22.32 -5.09
N MET A 128 -3.63 -22.16 -3.83
CA MET A 128 -4.06 -20.89 -3.26
C MET A 128 -2.84 -20.04 -2.87
N VAL A 129 -2.43 -19.11 -3.75
CA VAL A 129 -1.21 -18.30 -3.51
C VAL A 129 -1.47 -17.04 -2.70
N LEU A 130 -2.70 -16.52 -2.72
CA LEU A 130 -3.13 -15.41 -1.85
C LEU A 130 -4.59 -15.65 -1.47
N LEU A 131 -4.91 -15.50 -0.19
CA LEU A 131 -6.29 -15.52 0.32
C LEU A 131 -6.47 -14.41 1.36
N LEU A 132 -7.27 -13.42 1.01
CA LEU A 132 -7.66 -12.31 1.87
C LEU A 132 -9.11 -12.46 2.31
N GLY A 133 -9.44 -11.95 3.50
CA GLY A 133 -10.78 -11.96 4.06
C GLY A 133 -11.07 -13.14 5.00
N ASP A 134 -12.23 -13.09 5.62
CA ASP A 134 -12.72 -14.02 6.66
C ASP A 134 -13.49 -15.22 6.08
N MET A 135 -14.03 -15.11 4.87
CA MET A 135 -14.78 -16.17 4.17
C MET A 135 -13.88 -17.26 3.56
N LYS A 136 -12.94 -17.79 4.36
CA LYS A 136 -11.92 -18.75 3.89
C LYS A 136 -12.55 -20.07 3.40
N LYS A 137 -13.57 -20.57 4.11
CA LYS A 137 -14.23 -21.85 3.77
C LYS A 137 -14.93 -21.78 2.41
N GLU A 138 -15.60 -20.66 2.15
CA GLU A 138 -16.30 -20.38 0.91
C GLU A 138 -15.31 -20.23 -0.25
N ALA A 139 -14.18 -19.57 -0.02
CA ALA A 139 -13.11 -19.44 -1.01
C ALA A 139 -12.55 -20.80 -1.43
N TYR A 140 -12.21 -21.67 -0.48
CA TYR A 140 -11.71 -23.03 -0.78
C TYR A 140 -12.77 -23.89 -1.47
N LYS A 141 -14.02 -23.85 -1.01
CA LYS A 141 -15.14 -24.56 -1.66
C LYS A 141 -15.38 -24.09 -3.10
N LYS A 142 -15.24 -22.80 -3.37
CA LYS A 142 -15.48 -22.21 -4.70
C LYS A 142 -14.36 -22.55 -5.68
N THR A 143 -13.12 -22.52 -5.20
CA THR A 143 -11.93 -22.68 -6.05
C THR A 143 -11.50 -24.14 -6.22
N ASN A 144 -11.84 -25.02 -5.28
CA ASN A 144 -11.26 -26.36 -5.16
C ASN A 144 -9.73 -26.35 -5.15
N ALA A 145 -9.13 -25.25 -4.70
CA ALA A 145 -7.69 -25.09 -4.64
C ALA A 145 -7.12 -25.76 -3.39
N SER A 146 -5.87 -26.22 -3.49
CA SER A 146 -5.10 -26.70 -2.35
C SER A 146 -4.35 -25.53 -1.69
N PRO A 147 -4.14 -25.57 -0.36
CA PRO A 147 -3.30 -24.60 0.31
C PRO A 147 -1.84 -24.73 -0.17
N VAL A 148 -1.11 -23.62 -0.18
CA VAL A 148 0.34 -23.60 -0.45
C VAL A 148 1.08 -23.77 0.88
N PRO A 149 2.27 -24.42 0.91
CA PRO A 149 3.05 -24.55 2.14
C PRO A 149 3.51 -23.22 2.76
N LEU A 150 3.55 -22.16 1.95
CA LEU A 150 3.97 -20.83 2.33
C LEU A 150 2.95 -19.81 1.84
N ASP A 151 2.33 -19.10 2.79
CA ASP A 151 1.44 -17.99 2.49
C ASP A 151 2.22 -16.83 1.83
N ALA A 152 1.49 -16.00 1.08
CA ALA A 152 2.01 -14.74 0.58
C ALA A 152 2.36 -13.81 1.75
N LEU A 153 3.54 -13.19 1.66
CA LEU A 153 4.05 -12.29 2.68
C LEU A 153 3.54 -10.87 2.44
N PHE A 154 3.01 -10.20 3.46
CA PHE A 154 2.56 -8.82 3.33
C PHE A 154 3.72 -7.85 3.48
N VAL A 155 4.18 -7.26 2.37
CA VAL A 155 5.45 -6.51 2.36
C VAL A 155 5.26 -4.99 2.38
N ALA A 156 4.15 -4.49 1.85
CA ALA A 156 3.90 -3.06 1.87
C ALA A 156 2.42 -2.69 1.84
N LYS A 157 2.11 -1.55 2.45
CA LYS A 157 0.81 -0.89 2.39
C LYS A 157 1.00 0.56 1.99
N LYS A 158 0.14 1.06 1.10
CA LYS A 158 0.05 2.47 0.76
C LYS A 158 -1.37 2.95 1.02
N GLU A 159 -1.52 4.04 1.74
CA GLU A 159 -2.83 4.59 2.10
C GLU A 159 -2.90 6.10 1.87
N HIS A 160 -4.09 6.58 1.52
CA HIS A 160 -4.40 8.00 1.45
C HIS A 160 -5.27 8.38 2.64
N VAL A 161 -4.73 9.20 3.54
CA VAL A 161 -5.43 9.69 4.74
C VAL A 161 -5.74 11.16 4.59
N PHE A 162 -6.87 11.60 5.14
CA PHE A 162 -7.37 12.96 4.99
C PHE A 162 -7.62 13.57 6.36
N GLY A 163 -7.29 14.85 6.52
CA GLY A 163 -7.39 15.55 7.80
C GLY A 163 -7.03 17.02 7.67
N ARG A 164 -7.21 17.78 8.76
CA ARG A 164 -6.80 19.20 8.83
C ARG A 164 -5.44 19.35 9.48
N ARG A 165 -5.36 18.95 10.75
CA ARG A 165 -4.14 18.99 11.58
C ARG A 165 -3.72 17.62 12.08
N VAL A 166 -4.65 16.68 12.11
CA VAL A 166 -4.48 15.35 12.67
C VAL A 166 -4.90 14.34 11.61
N PHE A 167 -4.04 13.35 11.37
CA PHE A 167 -4.19 12.32 10.36
C PHE A 167 -4.02 10.97 11.05
N GLY A 168 -5.09 10.19 11.14
CA GLY A 168 -5.09 8.90 11.83
C GLY A 168 -5.20 7.74 10.86
N THR A 169 -4.48 6.66 11.14
CA THR A 169 -4.69 5.35 10.52
C THR A 169 -4.35 4.23 11.50
N LYS A 170 -4.59 2.98 11.10
CA LYS A 170 -4.21 1.79 11.83
C LYS A 170 -3.07 1.07 11.09
N ALA A 171 -2.03 0.70 11.81
CA ALA A 171 -0.85 0.07 11.25
C ALA A 171 -0.45 -1.18 12.04
N GLN A 172 -0.05 -2.23 11.33
CA GLN A 172 0.53 -3.44 11.92
C GLN A 172 1.95 -3.54 11.38
N PHE A 173 2.96 -3.41 12.26
CA PHE A 173 4.37 -3.35 11.85
C PHE A 173 5.06 -4.73 11.81
N CYS A 174 4.36 -5.77 12.21
CA CYS A 174 4.83 -7.16 12.22
C CYS A 174 3.64 -8.09 11.91
N ASP A 175 3.83 -9.14 11.11
CA ASP A 175 2.76 -10.04 10.66
C ASP A 175 1.93 -10.63 11.83
N THR A 176 2.58 -10.94 12.94
CA THR A 176 1.96 -11.48 14.16
C THR A 176 1.75 -10.41 15.24
N GLY A 177 2.10 -9.15 14.94
CA GLY A 177 1.98 -8.03 15.87
C GLY A 177 0.53 -7.58 16.04
N ARG A 178 0.27 -6.76 17.06
CA ARG A 178 -1.03 -6.10 17.20
C ARG A 178 -1.18 -4.94 16.23
N ILE A 179 -2.42 -4.54 15.98
CA ILE A 179 -2.72 -3.33 15.21
C ILE A 179 -2.60 -2.13 16.14
N HIS A 180 -1.83 -1.13 15.73
CA HIS A 180 -1.60 0.11 16.46
C HIS A 180 -2.39 1.29 15.88
N ASP A 181 -2.79 2.22 16.75
CA ASP A 181 -3.33 3.50 16.33
C ASP A 181 -2.18 4.46 16.04
N LEU A 182 -2.01 4.80 14.76
CA LEU A 182 -0.97 5.71 14.27
C LEU A 182 -1.61 7.08 13.97
N VAL A 183 -1.09 8.13 14.62
CA VAL A 183 -1.58 9.49 14.46
C VAL A 183 -0.43 10.43 14.11
N ILE A 184 -0.61 11.19 13.05
CA ILE A 184 0.32 12.23 12.60
C ILE A 184 -0.34 13.59 12.86
N GLU A 185 0.33 14.44 13.62
CA GLU A 185 -0.14 15.78 13.94
C GLU A 185 0.81 16.81 13.32
N CYS A 186 0.26 17.82 12.66
CA CYS A 186 1.02 18.93 12.12
C CYS A 186 0.33 20.25 12.47
N ASP A 187 0.98 21.04 13.31
CA ASP A 187 0.45 22.34 13.73
C ASP A 187 0.91 23.42 12.75
N THR A 188 0.10 23.72 11.72
CA THR A 188 0.47 24.65 10.65
C THR A 188 -0.27 25.98 10.66
N ILE A 189 -1.25 26.19 11.54
CA ILE A 189 -2.15 27.36 11.48
C ILE A 189 -1.88 28.28 12.68
N GLY A 190 -1.40 29.49 12.40
CA GLY A 190 -1.25 30.56 13.41
C GLY A 190 0.04 30.51 14.24
N VAL A 191 0.95 29.58 13.96
CA VAL A 191 2.21 29.40 14.70
C VAL A 191 3.40 29.79 13.82
N ASN A 192 4.27 30.65 14.32
CA ASN A 192 5.51 31.05 13.64
C ASN A 192 6.46 29.87 13.37
N ASP A 193 6.31 28.76 14.12
CA ASP A 193 7.17 27.59 14.05
C ASP A 193 6.36 26.28 14.05
N PRO A 194 5.93 25.76 12.88
CA PRO A 194 5.18 24.52 12.81
C PRO A 194 6.01 23.33 13.32
N CYS A 195 5.33 22.37 13.95
CA CYS A 195 5.94 21.12 14.40
C CYS A 195 5.18 19.90 13.85
N LEU A 196 5.92 18.80 13.71
CA LEU A 196 5.40 17.49 13.35
C LEU A 196 5.49 16.59 14.56
N VAL A 197 4.39 15.92 14.93
CA VAL A 197 4.35 14.93 16.00
C VAL A 197 3.79 13.62 15.44
N ILE A 198 4.42 12.51 15.80
CA ILE A 198 3.92 11.17 15.47
C ILE A 198 3.64 10.45 16.78
N ARG A 199 2.40 9.98 16.92
CA ARG A 199 1.91 9.21 18.05
C ARG A 199 1.55 7.80 17.63
N VAL A 200 1.90 6.84 18.48
CA VAL A 200 1.50 5.44 18.36
C VAL A 200 0.81 5.04 19.65
N ASP A 201 -0.41 4.53 19.57
CA ASP A 201 -1.27 4.17 20.71
C ASP A 201 -1.39 5.33 21.73
N GLY A 202 -1.52 6.56 21.21
CA GLY A 202 -1.60 7.81 22.01
C GLY A 202 -0.26 8.33 22.55
N LYS A 203 0.81 7.54 22.54
CA LYS A 203 2.15 7.94 23.00
C LYS A 203 2.91 8.68 21.90
N SER A 204 3.46 9.85 22.23
CA SER A 204 4.32 10.60 21.29
C SER A 204 5.70 9.93 21.19
N LEU A 205 6.03 9.41 20.01
CA LEU A 205 7.31 8.73 19.77
C LEU A 205 8.31 9.59 18.99
N MET A 206 7.83 10.63 18.32
CA MET A 206 8.66 11.54 17.54
C MET A 206 8.05 12.94 17.54
N GLN A 207 8.90 13.96 17.74
CA GLN A 207 8.54 15.35 17.56
C GLN A 207 9.64 16.11 16.82
N VAL A 208 9.28 16.80 15.74
CA VAL A 208 10.18 17.64 14.94
C VAL A 208 9.71 19.09 15.05
N LYS A 209 10.47 19.90 15.79
CA LYS A 209 10.31 21.36 15.84
C LYS A 209 11.00 22.00 14.64
N ARG A 210 10.71 23.27 14.34
CA ARG A 210 11.30 23.99 13.20
C ARG A 210 11.06 23.27 11.88
N LEU A 211 9.83 22.80 11.66
CA LEU A 211 9.49 21.95 10.53
C LEU A 211 9.71 22.65 9.18
N ARG A 212 9.67 23.98 9.12
CA ARG A 212 10.05 24.77 7.93
C ARG A 212 11.49 24.57 7.49
N TRP A 213 12.38 24.17 8.39
CA TRP A 213 13.78 23.86 8.10
C TRP A 213 14.04 22.34 8.01
N LYS A 214 13.13 21.53 8.54
CA LYS A 214 13.21 20.07 8.62
C LYS A 214 12.04 19.41 7.89
N PHE A 215 11.62 19.99 6.77
CA PHE A 215 10.44 19.56 6.03
C PHE A 215 10.64 18.22 5.32
N ARG A 216 11.89 17.74 5.21
CA ARG A 216 12.26 16.39 4.83
C ARG A 216 13.23 15.82 5.85
N GLY A 217 13.12 14.54 6.15
CA GLY A 217 14.04 13.88 7.06
C GLY A 217 13.60 12.48 7.42
N ASN A 218 14.35 11.88 8.33
CA ASN A 218 14.09 10.56 8.86
C ASN A 218 14.42 10.45 10.36
N TYR A 219 13.82 9.48 11.03
CA TYR A 219 14.03 9.19 12.44
C TYR A 219 13.62 7.74 12.73
N THR A 220 14.24 7.09 13.72
CA THR A 220 13.86 5.72 14.11
C THR A 220 13.09 5.76 15.42
N ILE A 221 11.88 5.20 15.42
CA ILE A 221 11.06 5.00 16.62
C ILE A 221 11.09 3.52 17.03
N LEU A 222 10.75 3.24 18.29
CA LEU A 222 10.55 1.89 18.79
C LEU A 222 9.06 1.64 19.01
N VAL A 223 8.51 0.62 18.34
CA VAL A 223 7.12 0.19 18.48
C VAL A 223 7.14 -1.27 18.94
N ASP A 224 6.65 -1.55 20.15
CA ASP A 224 6.68 -2.88 20.75
C ASP A 224 8.08 -3.55 20.70
N GLY A 225 9.15 -2.76 20.87
CA GLY A 225 10.54 -3.23 20.83
C GLY A 225 11.14 -3.36 19.41
N MET A 226 10.32 -3.22 18.37
CA MET A 226 10.76 -3.22 16.96
C MET A 226 11.23 -1.83 16.54
N ALA A 227 12.36 -1.76 15.84
CA ALA A 227 12.81 -0.52 15.21
C ALA A 227 12.01 -0.23 13.94
N VAL A 228 11.36 0.94 13.90
CA VAL A 228 10.62 1.43 12.74
C VAL A 228 11.28 2.73 12.26
N GLU A 229 11.85 2.70 11.06
CA GLU A 229 12.37 3.91 10.42
C GLU A 229 11.21 4.71 9.86
N VAL A 230 11.15 5.98 10.22
CA VAL A 230 10.14 6.93 9.75
C VAL A 230 10.84 7.93 8.85
N TYR A 231 10.33 8.08 7.63
CA TYR A 231 10.73 9.11 6.68
C TYR A 231 9.55 10.04 6.45
N TRP A 232 9.82 11.33 6.28
CA TRP A 232 8.78 12.31 5.97
C TRP A 232 9.22 13.27 4.87
N ASP A 233 8.25 13.67 4.06
CA ASP A 233 8.27 14.83 3.18
C ASP A 233 6.98 15.61 3.39
N VAL A 234 7.07 16.75 4.06
CA VAL A 234 5.96 17.67 4.35
C VAL A 234 6.07 18.97 3.54
N HIS A 235 6.90 19.01 2.50
CA HIS A 235 7.12 20.22 1.70
C HIS A 235 5.81 20.81 1.19
N ASN A 236 4.96 19.99 0.57
CA ASN A 236 3.71 20.46 -0.02
C ASN A 236 2.68 20.90 1.03
N TRP A 237 2.77 20.41 2.27
CA TRP A 237 1.95 20.90 3.38
C TRP A 237 2.31 22.32 3.84
N LEU A 238 3.58 22.70 3.70
CA LEU A 238 4.11 23.96 4.22
C LEU A 238 4.21 25.05 3.15
N PHE A 239 4.48 24.67 1.91
CA PHE A 239 4.82 25.59 0.82
C PHE A 239 3.93 25.42 -0.41
N GLY A 240 2.97 24.47 -0.39
CA GLY A 240 2.06 24.22 -1.51
C GLY A 240 0.84 25.15 -1.55
N SER A 241 0.29 25.38 -2.74
CA SER A 241 -0.95 26.12 -2.96
C SER A 241 -2.17 25.20 -2.76
N SER A 242 -2.90 25.42 -1.65
CA SER A 242 -4.22 24.89 -1.26
C SER A 242 -4.45 23.37 -1.13
N VAL A 243 -3.97 22.50 -2.03
CA VAL A 243 -4.29 21.05 -2.00
C VAL A 243 -3.04 20.18 -1.98
N GLY A 244 -2.19 20.40 -0.97
CA GLY A 244 -0.94 19.65 -0.78
C GLY A 244 -1.10 18.40 0.09
N ASN A 245 -0.35 17.35 -0.24
CA ASN A 245 -0.18 16.17 0.59
C ASN A 245 1.23 16.12 1.21
N ALA A 246 1.36 15.60 2.41
CA ALA A 246 2.63 15.09 2.89
C ALA A 246 2.75 13.59 2.59
N VAL A 247 3.98 13.11 2.53
CA VAL A 247 4.28 11.69 2.40
C VAL A 247 5.06 11.24 3.62
N PHE A 248 4.61 10.16 4.23
CA PHE A 248 5.30 9.48 5.32
C PHE A 248 5.58 8.04 4.91
N MET A 249 6.74 7.51 5.26
CA MET A 249 7.06 6.10 5.12
C MET A 249 7.48 5.55 6.46
N PHE A 250 6.84 4.48 6.91
CA PHE A 250 7.19 3.73 8.09
C PHE A 250 7.72 2.37 7.63
N LYS A 251 9.00 2.12 7.83
CA LYS A 251 9.67 0.89 7.44
C LYS A 251 10.02 0.11 8.71
N ALA A 252 9.30 -0.97 8.95
CA ALA A 252 9.59 -1.87 10.05
C ALA A 252 10.83 -2.68 9.69
N LEU A 253 11.86 -2.59 10.53
CA LEU A 253 13.06 -3.40 10.37
C LEU A 253 12.77 -4.78 10.97
N PRO A 254 13.15 -5.87 10.30
CA PRO A 254 13.05 -7.19 10.90
C PRO A 254 13.84 -7.23 12.20
N SER A 255 13.22 -7.73 13.28
CA SER A 255 13.93 -8.11 14.49
C SER A 255 14.88 -9.25 14.12
N SER A 256 16.18 -8.96 13.98
CA SER A 256 17.16 -10.03 14.01
C SER A 256 17.22 -10.52 15.46
N GLU A 257 16.80 -11.75 15.72
CA GLU A 257 17.11 -12.42 17.00
C GLU A 257 18.62 -12.65 17.19
N GLU A 258 19.48 -12.22 16.25
CA GLU A 258 20.94 -12.17 16.39
C GLU A 258 21.51 -10.74 16.56
N LYS A 259 21.13 -10.04 17.63
CA LYS A 259 21.96 -8.96 18.19
C LYS A 259 22.16 -9.12 19.70
N LEU A 260 22.59 -10.31 20.11
CA LEU A 260 23.00 -10.63 21.48
C LEU A 260 24.47 -10.28 21.79
N TRP A 261 25.00 -9.15 21.31
CA TRP A 261 26.36 -8.73 21.71
C TRP A 261 26.59 -7.22 21.89
N ILE A 262 25.55 -6.41 22.13
CA ILE A 262 25.78 -5.08 22.71
C ILE A 262 25.91 -5.22 24.24
N SER A 263 26.92 -5.97 24.66
CA SER A 263 27.43 -5.97 26.02
C SER A 263 28.91 -6.34 26.00
N GLN A 264 29.74 -5.52 25.32
CA GLN A 264 31.12 -5.34 25.75
C GLN A 264 31.72 -4.04 25.20
N SER A 265 32.02 -3.16 26.18
CA SER A 265 33.06 -2.12 26.22
C SER A 265 33.16 -1.07 25.12
N ILE A 266 32.92 0.17 25.57
CA ILE A 266 33.36 1.46 25.04
C ILE A 266 34.85 1.45 24.63
N THR A 267 35.18 1.87 23.39
CA THR A 267 36.13 2.98 23.13
C THR A 267 36.11 3.47 21.66
N ASN A 268 36.00 4.79 21.50
CA ASN A 268 36.36 5.67 20.37
C ASN A 268 35.40 5.90 19.17
N PRO A 269 35.04 7.17 18.89
CA PRO A 269 34.21 7.58 17.77
C PRO A 269 35.06 8.15 16.61
N SER A 270 35.25 7.40 15.53
CA SER A 270 35.51 7.95 14.19
C SER A 270 35.59 6.79 13.21
N THR A 271 35.09 6.99 11.99
CA THR A 271 35.01 6.02 10.88
C THR A 271 33.92 4.95 10.97
N LEU A 272 32.65 5.37 10.83
CA LEU A 272 31.62 4.50 10.23
C LEU A 272 31.37 4.96 8.80
N GLN A 273 32.28 4.58 7.91
CA GLN A 273 32.09 4.64 6.47
C GLN A 273 31.24 3.41 6.08
N TRP A 274 29.93 3.63 5.91
CA TRP A 274 29.00 2.57 5.54
C TRP A 274 29.26 2.13 4.09
N SER A 275 29.95 1.02 3.92
CA SER A 275 30.08 0.34 2.63
C SER A 275 28.85 -0.54 2.41
N PHE A 276 27.93 -0.08 1.57
CA PHE A 276 26.78 -0.86 1.10
C PHE A 276 27.23 -1.69 -0.10
N SER A 277 27.69 -2.93 0.12
CA SER A 277 27.76 -3.92 -0.94
C SER A 277 27.76 -5.34 -0.37
N GLN A 278 26.97 -6.20 -1.02
CA GLN A 278 26.86 -7.65 -0.85
C GLN A 278 26.24 -8.18 0.46
N ARG A 279 24.99 -8.66 0.35
CA ARG A 279 24.73 -10.11 0.29
C ARG A 279 23.26 -10.44 -0.01
N PHE A 280 23.05 -11.13 -1.13
CA PHE A 280 21.91 -12.01 -1.38
C PHE A 280 22.40 -13.46 -1.26
N GLN A 281 21.48 -14.37 -0.92
CA GLN A 281 21.63 -15.79 -0.58
C GLN A 281 22.15 -16.02 0.85
N ASP A 282 21.47 -16.74 1.75
CA ASP A 282 20.66 -17.96 1.60
C ASP A 282 19.49 -18.08 2.61
N SER A 283 18.60 -19.03 2.35
CA SER A 283 17.36 -19.36 3.07
C SER A 283 17.49 -19.54 4.60
N LYS A 284 16.73 -18.76 5.39
CA LYS A 284 15.98 -19.14 6.63
C LYS A 284 15.62 -17.98 7.59
N THR A 285 15.52 -16.74 7.14
CA THR A 285 14.84 -15.68 7.92
C THR A 285 13.93 -14.88 7.01
N ARG A 286 12.67 -15.31 6.91
CA ARG A 286 11.64 -14.64 6.11
C ARG A 286 11.13 -13.43 6.90
N ASN A 287 11.94 -12.39 6.95
CA ASN A 287 11.55 -11.12 7.53
C ASN A 287 11.98 -10.02 6.55
N LEU A 288 11.32 -10.02 5.39
CA LEU A 288 11.40 -8.90 4.45
C LEU A 288 10.59 -7.79 5.10
N GLY A 289 11.27 -6.78 5.62
CA GLY A 289 10.64 -5.73 6.44
C GLY A 289 9.38 -5.13 5.80
N PHE A 290 8.37 -4.88 6.61
CA PHE A 290 7.12 -4.26 6.18
C PHE A 290 7.31 -2.74 5.95
N SER A 291 6.66 -2.19 4.92
CA SER A 291 6.67 -0.74 4.66
C SER A 291 5.25 -0.16 4.51
N LEU A 292 4.90 0.82 5.33
CA LEU A 292 3.68 1.61 5.22
C LEU A 292 3.98 2.99 4.65
N VAL A 293 3.36 3.35 3.52
CA VAL A 293 3.44 4.68 2.91
C VAL A 293 2.11 5.40 3.08
N LEU A 294 2.12 6.56 3.73
CA LEU A 294 0.95 7.39 3.93
C LEU A 294 1.04 8.66 3.12
N TYR A 295 0.02 8.90 2.30
CA TYR A 295 -0.23 10.18 1.67
C TYR A 295 -1.25 10.93 2.52
N ALA A 296 -0.81 11.95 3.25
CA ALA A 296 -1.64 12.68 4.19
C ALA A 296 -2.10 14.00 3.55
N TRP A 297 -3.38 14.09 3.19
CA TRP A 297 -3.98 15.17 2.42
C TRP A 297 -4.70 16.16 3.31
N LYS A 298 -4.32 17.45 3.22
CA LYS A 298 -5.04 18.51 3.92
C LYS A 298 -6.40 18.74 3.26
N ASN A 299 -7.48 18.56 4.02
CA ASN A 299 -8.80 19.04 3.65
C ASN A 299 -9.02 20.43 4.25
N GLU A 300 -9.55 21.37 3.46
CA GLU A 300 -9.92 22.71 3.95
C GLU A 300 -11.02 22.67 5.02
#